data_AF-A0A2S8BD74-F1
#
_entry.id   AF-A0A2S8BD74-F1
#
_cell.length_a   1.000
_cell.length_b   1.000
_cell.length_c   1.000
_cell.angle_alpha   90.00
_cell.angle_beta   90.00
_cell.angle_gamma   90.00
#
_symmetry.space_group_name_H-M   'P 1'
#
loop_
_entity.id
_entity.type
_entity.pdbx_description
1 polymer ?
#
loop_
_entity_poly.entity_id
_entity_poly.type
_entity_poly.pdbx_seq_one_letter_code
_entity_poly.pdbx_strand_id
1 'polypeptide(L)'
;MEVISHVVSIGASAPYDGPPPQPTDLPAIDASPVRAYDKAAEEAMIAEIEAAKKDGDTLGGVVEVVASGLPVGLGSFTSGDNRLDGQLAAAVMGIQAIKGVEIGDGFATARRRGSAAHDEMYPGPDGVVRSTNRAGGLEGGMTNGQPLRVRAAMKPISTVPRAWPPWI
;
A
#
# COMPACT_ATOMS: atom_id res chain seq x y z
N MET A 1 -6.40 -17.98 1.91
CA MET A 1 -5.63 -16.74 1.70
C MET A 1 -6.26 -16.01 0.54
N GLU A 2 -6.48 -14.71 0.70
CA GLU A 2 -7.05 -13.84 -0.33
C GLU A 2 -6.17 -12.61 -0.48
N VAL A 3 -6.03 -12.11 -1.71
CA VAL A 3 -5.21 -10.94 -2.03
C VAL A 3 -6.06 -9.98 -2.83
N ILE A 4 -6.16 -8.74 -2.35
CA ILE A 4 -6.87 -7.65 -3.01
C ILE A 4 -5.99 -6.41 -3.05
N SER A 5 -6.38 -5.43 -3.85
CA SER A 5 -5.71 -4.13 -3.89
C SER A 5 -6.72 -3.01 -4.07
N HIS A 6 -6.37 -1.84 -3.54
CA HIS A 6 -7.12 -0.61 -3.70
C HIS A 6 -6.15 0.57 -3.91
N VAL A 7 -6.64 1.64 -4.51
CA VAL A 7 -5.85 2.86 -4.75
C VAL A 7 -5.98 3.79 -3.54
N VAL A 8 -4.84 4.19 -2.99
CA VAL A 8 -4.73 5.06 -1.81
C VAL A 8 -4.72 6.53 -2.22
N SER A 9 -4.08 6.87 -3.33
CA SER A 9 -4.06 8.23 -3.89
C SER A 9 -3.70 8.24 -5.38
N ILE A 10 -4.16 9.27 -6.09
CA ILE A 10 -3.76 9.62 -7.46
C ILE A 10 -3.46 11.11 -7.50
N GLY A 11 -2.34 11.50 -8.11
CA GLY A 11 -1.93 12.91 -8.17
C GLY A 11 -1.79 13.53 -6.78
N ALA A 12 -2.41 14.70 -6.57
CA ALA A 12 -2.38 15.42 -5.31
C ALA A 12 -3.60 15.14 -4.40
N SER A 13 -4.40 14.10 -4.70
CA SER A 13 -5.57 13.74 -3.88
C SER A 13 -5.17 13.47 -2.43
N ALA A 14 -6.02 13.84 -1.48
CA ALA A 14 -5.85 13.43 -0.09
C ALA A 14 -5.76 11.88 0.00
N PRO A 15 -4.69 11.32 0.58
CA PRO A 15 -4.56 9.87 0.68
C PRO A 15 -5.62 9.26 1.59
N TYR A 16 -6.14 8.09 1.22
CA TYR A 16 -6.97 7.31 2.13
C TYR A 16 -6.18 6.86 3.37
N ASP A 17 -6.73 7.13 4.56
CA ASP A 17 -6.10 6.86 5.87
C ASP A 17 -6.92 5.93 6.77
N GLY A 18 -8.01 5.35 6.26
CA GLY A 18 -8.86 4.41 6.98
C GLY A 18 -8.34 2.96 7.03
N PRO A 19 -9.14 2.03 7.59
CA PRO A 19 -8.76 0.62 7.68
C PRO A 19 -8.64 -0.04 6.30
N PRO A 20 -7.77 -1.04 6.13
CA PRO A 20 -7.67 -1.75 4.86
C PRO A 20 -8.98 -2.47 4.52
N PRO A 21 -9.34 -2.58 3.22
CA PRO A 21 -10.53 -3.32 2.79
C PRO A 21 -10.44 -4.80 3.15
N GLN A 22 -11.60 -5.44 3.25
CA GLN A 22 -11.74 -6.89 3.35
C GLN A 22 -11.94 -7.52 1.97
N PRO A 23 -11.66 -8.82 1.80
CA PRO A 23 -11.87 -9.51 0.52
C PRO A 23 -13.29 -9.38 -0.04
N THR A 24 -14.30 -9.29 0.83
CA THR A 24 -15.71 -9.08 0.46
C THR A 24 -15.98 -7.74 -0.21
N ASP A 25 -15.10 -6.76 -0.07
CA ASP A 25 -15.25 -5.41 -0.63
C ASP A 25 -14.73 -5.33 -2.07
N LEU A 26 -14.04 -6.37 -2.55
CA LEU A 26 -13.44 -6.41 -3.89
C LEU A 26 -14.42 -6.08 -5.03
N PRO A 27 -15.66 -6.58 -5.05
CA PRO A 27 -16.61 -6.22 -6.12
C PRO A 27 -16.92 -4.73 -6.17
N ALA A 28 -16.97 -4.05 -5.02
CA ALA A 28 -17.21 -2.61 -4.95
C ALA A 28 -15.97 -1.82 -5.38
N ILE A 29 -14.78 -2.28 -4.99
CA ILE A 29 -13.50 -1.72 -5.41
C ILE A 29 -13.33 -1.84 -6.93
N ASP A 30 -13.63 -2.99 -7.52
CA ASP A 30 -13.51 -3.19 -8.97
C ASP A 30 -14.57 -2.41 -9.77
N ALA A 31 -15.70 -2.06 -9.16
CA ALA A 31 -16.70 -1.17 -9.75
C ALA A 31 -16.29 0.31 -9.72
N SER A 32 -15.31 0.69 -8.89
CA SER A 32 -14.78 2.05 -8.82
C SER A 32 -13.99 2.40 -10.09
N PRO A 33 -14.22 3.56 -10.72
CA PRO A 33 -13.45 4.00 -11.89
C PRO A 33 -11.94 4.10 -11.63
N VAL A 34 -11.55 4.30 -10.38
CA VAL A 34 -10.15 4.45 -9.94
C VAL A 34 -9.75 3.34 -8.96
N ARG A 35 -10.54 2.27 -8.83
CA ARG A 35 -10.33 1.17 -7.86
C ARG A 35 -10.11 1.66 -6.42
N ALA A 36 -10.84 2.70 -6.03
CA ALA A 36 -10.88 3.21 -4.67
C ALA A 36 -11.75 2.33 -3.78
N TYR A 37 -11.35 2.17 -2.51
CA TYR A 37 -12.20 1.57 -1.49
C TYR A 37 -13.15 2.59 -0.85
N ASP A 38 -12.68 3.82 -0.66
CA ASP A 38 -13.44 4.91 -0.05
C ASP A 38 -14.05 5.86 -1.08
N LYS A 39 -15.26 6.34 -0.80
CA LYS A 39 -16.02 7.21 -1.73
C LYS A 39 -15.47 8.64 -1.79
N ALA A 40 -15.01 9.20 -0.66
CA ALA A 40 -14.42 10.54 -0.68
C ALA A 40 -13.07 10.52 -1.40
N ALA A 41 -12.26 9.49 -1.18
CA ALA A 41 -11.02 9.27 -1.92
C ALA A 41 -11.27 9.05 -3.43
N GLU A 42 -12.30 8.29 -3.80
CA GLU A 42 -12.74 8.10 -5.19
C GLU A 42 -13.00 9.44 -5.89
N GLU A 43 -13.84 10.28 -5.29
CA GLU A 43 -14.20 11.60 -5.85
C GLU A 43 -12.97 12.51 -5.97
N ALA A 44 -12.12 12.55 -4.94
CA ALA A 44 -10.90 13.34 -4.95
C ALA A 44 -9.92 12.91 -6.06
N MET A 45 -9.72 11.60 -6.23
CA MET A 45 -8.83 11.06 -7.28
C MET A 45 -9.39 11.31 -8.69
N ILE A 46 -10.70 11.19 -8.88
CA ILE A 46 -11.35 11.52 -10.17
C ILE A 46 -11.15 13.00 -10.51
N ALA A 47 -11.28 13.90 -9.53
CA ALA A 47 -11.07 15.33 -9.73
C ALA A 47 -9.63 15.64 -10.18
N GLU A 48 -8.63 15.00 -9.59
CA GLU A 48 -7.22 15.13 -9.99
C GLU A 48 -6.99 14.66 -11.43
N ILE A 49 -7.57 13.53 -11.81
CA ILE A 49 -7.46 12.98 -13.17
C ILE A 49 -8.06 13.94 -14.20
N GLU A 50 -9.26 14.47 -13.95
CA GLU A 50 -9.90 15.40 -14.88
C GLU A 50 -9.13 16.73 -14.98
N ALA A 51 -8.53 17.21 -13.90
CA ALA A 51 -7.66 18.39 -13.92
C ALA A 51 -6.40 18.13 -14.77
N ALA A 52 -5.67 17.05 -14.52
CA ALA A 52 -4.48 16.69 -15.30
C ALA A 52 -4.80 16.48 -16.79
N LYS A 53 -5.93 15.86 -17.10
CA LYS A 53 -6.41 15.68 -18.48
C LYS A 53 -6.69 16.99 -19.18
N LYS A 54 -7.31 17.96 -18.50
CA LYS A 54 -7.54 19.32 -19.02
C LYS A 54 -6.23 20.03 -19.33
N ASP A 55 -5.22 19.81 -18.49
CA ASP A 55 -3.91 20.45 -18.63
C ASP A 55 -2.97 19.67 -19.58
N GLY A 56 -3.38 18.47 -20.02
CA GLY A 56 -2.59 17.60 -20.90
C GLY A 56 -1.38 16.97 -20.20
N ASP A 57 -1.48 16.78 -18.88
CA ASP A 57 -0.47 16.22 -17.99
C ASP A 57 -0.79 14.78 -17.58
N THR A 58 0.10 14.13 -16.83
CA THR A 58 0.00 12.73 -16.44
C THR A 58 0.27 12.57 -14.94
N LEU A 59 -0.46 11.65 -14.30
CA LEU A 59 -0.40 11.45 -12.86
C LEU A 59 0.20 10.09 -12.49
N GLY A 60 0.85 10.07 -11.33
CA GLY A 60 1.18 8.85 -10.61
C GLY A 60 0.18 8.61 -9.49
N GLY A 61 0.55 7.77 -8.55
CA GLY A 61 -0.29 7.48 -7.39
C GLY A 61 0.31 6.47 -6.45
N VAL A 62 -0.44 6.14 -5.41
CA VAL A 62 -0.09 5.10 -4.44
C VAL A 62 -1.19 4.04 -4.43
N VAL A 63 -0.78 2.78 -4.52
CA VAL A 63 -1.69 1.62 -4.37
C VAL A 63 -1.31 0.83 -3.14
N GLU A 64 -2.27 0.17 -2.51
CA GLU A 64 -2.05 -0.75 -1.39
C GLU A 64 -2.58 -2.14 -1.75
N VAL A 65 -1.73 -3.14 -1.60
CA VAL A 65 -2.08 -4.55 -1.69
C VAL A 65 -2.28 -5.09 -0.27
N VAL A 66 -3.39 -5.79 -0.08
CA VAL A 66 -3.77 -6.41 1.20
C VAL A 66 -3.88 -7.92 1.00
N ALA A 67 -3.13 -8.69 1.77
CA ALA A 67 -3.24 -10.14 1.79
C ALA A 67 -3.70 -10.64 3.16
N SER A 68 -4.83 -11.34 3.18
CA SER A 68 -5.53 -11.80 4.38
C SER A 68 -5.47 -13.33 4.52
N GLY A 69 -5.53 -13.80 5.77
CA GLY A 69 -5.49 -15.23 6.09
C GLY A 69 -4.12 -15.88 5.87
N LEU A 70 -3.04 -15.11 6.07
CA LEU A 70 -1.67 -15.63 6.06
C LEU A 70 -1.37 -16.36 7.38
N PRO A 71 -0.74 -17.54 7.36
CA PRO A 71 -0.25 -18.17 8.58
C PRO A 71 0.90 -17.34 9.17
N VAL A 72 1.14 -17.48 10.47
CA VAL A 72 2.32 -16.91 11.15
C VAL A 72 3.58 -17.64 10.68
N GLY A 73 4.67 -16.89 10.43
CA GLY A 73 6.01 -17.46 10.23
C GLY A 73 6.44 -17.69 8.78
N LEU A 74 5.76 -17.11 7.77
CA LEU A 74 6.28 -17.07 6.41
C LEU A 74 7.37 -16.01 6.30
N GLY A 75 8.50 -16.36 5.66
CA GLY A 75 9.73 -15.58 5.71
C GLY A 75 10.65 -16.03 6.84
N SER A 76 11.77 -15.35 7.05
CA SER A 76 12.67 -15.64 8.16
C SER A 76 13.50 -14.42 8.56
N PHE A 77 13.93 -14.39 9.82
CA PHE A 77 14.87 -13.40 10.35
C PHE A 77 16.34 -13.82 10.19
N THR A 78 16.61 -15.02 9.68
CA THR A 78 17.96 -15.63 9.67
C THR A 78 18.97 -14.89 8.79
N SER A 79 18.52 -14.23 7.74
CA SER A 79 19.35 -13.41 6.85
C SER A 79 18.50 -12.39 6.10
N GLY A 80 19.12 -11.31 5.62
CA GLY A 80 18.39 -10.19 5.00
C GLY A 80 17.58 -10.57 3.76
N ASP A 81 18.09 -11.48 2.94
CA ASP A 81 17.45 -12.05 1.74
C ASP A 81 16.27 -12.98 2.06
N ASN A 82 16.28 -13.60 3.24
CA ASN A 82 15.19 -14.46 3.71
C ASN A 82 14.05 -13.69 4.38
N ARG A 83 14.23 -12.40 4.66
CA ARG A 83 13.17 -11.57 5.22
C ARG A 83 12.13 -11.27 4.13
N LEU A 84 10.86 -11.52 4.45
CA LEU A 84 9.76 -11.38 3.51
C LEU A 84 9.53 -9.92 3.09
N ASP A 85 9.82 -8.96 3.96
CA ASP A 85 9.78 -7.53 3.63
C ASP A 85 10.77 -7.18 2.50
N GLY A 86 11.99 -7.71 2.54
CA GLY A 86 12.99 -7.57 1.48
C GLY A 86 12.57 -8.21 0.15
N GLN A 87 12.01 -9.43 0.20
CA GLN A 87 11.52 -10.14 -0.99
C GLN A 87 10.34 -9.42 -1.65
N LEU A 88 9.37 -8.97 -0.86
CA LEU A 88 8.22 -8.21 -1.34
C LEU A 88 8.66 -6.86 -1.91
N ALA A 89 9.57 -6.15 -1.23
CA ALA A 89 10.11 -4.89 -1.73
C ALA A 89 10.80 -5.07 -3.09
N ALA A 90 11.62 -6.11 -3.26
CA ALA A 90 12.27 -6.41 -4.53
C ALA A 90 11.26 -6.71 -5.64
N ALA A 91 10.26 -7.56 -5.35
CA ALA A 91 9.24 -7.93 -6.32
C ALA A 91 8.38 -6.74 -6.77
N VAL A 92 7.92 -5.92 -5.81
CA VAL A 92 7.04 -4.78 -6.08
C VAL A 92 7.82 -3.62 -6.72
N MET A 93 9.04 -3.33 -6.25
CA MET A 93 9.90 -2.31 -6.86
C MET A 93 10.32 -2.67 -8.29
N GLY A 94 10.36 -3.97 -8.62
CA GLY A 94 10.64 -4.46 -9.96
C GLY A 94 9.54 -4.16 -11.00
N ILE A 95 8.33 -3.79 -10.56
CA ILE A 95 7.24 -3.38 -11.44
C ILE A 95 7.57 -2.03 -12.09
N GLN A 96 7.31 -1.91 -13.40
CA GLN A 96 7.59 -0.69 -14.14
C GLN A 96 6.94 0.54 -13.49
N ALA A 97 7.70 1.62 -13.43
CA ALA A 97 7.32 2.91 -12.84
C ALA A 97 7.09 2.94 -11.32
N ILE A 98 7.27 1.84 -10.59
CA ILE A 98 7.33 1.89 -9.13
C ILE A 98 8.65 2.53 -8.70
N LYS A 99 8.56 3.50 -7.78
CA LYS A 99 9.68 4.28 -7.24
C LYS A 99 9.81 4.19 -5.72
N GLY A 100 8.81 3.63 -5.04
CA GLY A 100 8.78 3.47 -3.59
C GLY A 100 7.93 2.26 -3.20
N VAL A 101 8.36 1.55 -2.16
CA VAL A 101 7.58 0.45 -1.56
C VAL A 101 7.60 0.63 -0.04
N GLU A 102 6.45 0.41 0.59
CA GLU A 102 6.29 0.44 2.04
C GLU A 102 5.59 -0.81 2.54
N ILE A 103 5.93 -1.25 3.76
CA ILE A 103 5.19 -2.27 4.50
C ILE A 103 4.41 -1.58 5.62
N GLY A 104 3.12 -1.88 5.73
CA GLY A 104 2.22 -1.28 6.72
C GLY A 104 2.21 0.25 6.61
N ASP A 105 2.47 0.92 7.73
CA ASP A 105 2.51 2.38 7.81
C ASP A 105 3.84 2.98 7.33
N GLY A 106 4.84 2.16 6.98
CA GLY A 106 5.98 2.59 6.17
C GLY A 106 6.75 3.80 6.69
N PHE A 107 6.90 4.81 5.82
CA PHE A 107 7.59 6.06 6.16
C PHE A 107 6.86 6.85 7.27
N ALA A 108 5.56 6.65 7.47
CA ALA A 108 4.85 7.27 8.60
C ALA A 108 5.34 6.67 9.93
N THR A 109 5.62 5.36 10.00
CA THR A 109 6.20 4.71 11.18
C THR A 109 7.57 5.30 11.55
N ALA A 110 8.40 5.63 10.55
CA ALA A 110 9.71 6.26 10.78
C ALA A 110 9.63 7.65 11.44
N ARG A 111 8.45 8.28 11.46
CA ARG A 111 8.19 9.57 12.11
C ARG A 111 7.55 9.44 13.49
N ARG A 112 7.22 8.22 13.93
CA ARG A 112 6.59 7.95 15.23
C ARG A 112 7.63 7.66 16.30
N ARG A 113 7.25 7.92 17.55
CA ARG A 113 7.98 7.40 18.72
C ARG A 113 7.73 5.91 18.85
N GLY A 114 8.71 5.15 19.35
CA GLY A 114 8.59 3.70 19.57
C GLY A 114 7.34 3.30 20.37
N SER A 115 6.94 4.12 21.35
CA SER A 115 5.73 3.92 22.16
C SER A 115 4.41 3.93 21.37
N ALA A 116 4.42 4.41 20.12
CA ALA A 116 3.25 4.48 19.24
C ALA A 116 3.52 3.86 17.85
N ALA A 117 4.68 3.26 17.64
CA ALA A 117 5.12 2.75 16.34
C ALA A 117 4.72 1.29 16.13
N HIS A 118 4.70 0.50 17.20
CA HIS A 118 4.52 -0.96 17.16
C HIS A 118 3.08 -1.38 17.48
N ASP A 119 2.80 -2.65 17.25
CA ASP A 119 1.50 -3.26 17.48
C ASP A 119 1.52 -4.05 18.79
N GLU A 120 0.75 -3.60 19.78
CA GLU A 120 0.66 -4.27 21.08
C GLU A 120 -0.03 -5.62 20.96
N MET A 121 0.46 -6.58 21.74
CA MET A 121 -0.04 -7.94 21.79
C MET A 121 -0.82 -8.19 23.08
N TYR A 122 -2.01 -8.77 22.95
CA TYR A 122 -2.86 -9.14 24.07
C TYR A 122 -3.23 -10.63 24.00
N PRO A 123 -3.49 -11.29 25.15
CA PRO A 123 -4.06 -12.62 25.15
C PRO A 123 -5.47 -12.62 24.53
N GLY A 124 -5.75 -13.58 23.65
CA GLY A 124 -7.06 -13.84 23.07
C GLY A 124 -7.46 -15.32 23.24
N PRO A 125 -8.69 -15.68 22.84
CA PRO A 125 -9.24 -17.03 23.04
C PRO A 125 -8.45 -18.12 22.30
N ASP A 126 -7.93 -17.82 21.10
CA ASP A 126 -7.25 -18.78 20.22
C ASP A 126 -5.76 -18.42 19.97
N GLY A 127 -5.18 -17.59 20.84
CA GLY A 127 -3.80 -17.12 20.71
C GLY A 127 -3.66 -15.61 20.92
N VAL A 128 -2.55 -15.05 20.45
CA VAL A 128 -2.27 -13.61 20.58
C VAL A 128 -3.12 -12.80 19.61
N VAL A 129 -3.76 -11.74 20.10
CA VAL A 129 -4.46 -10.73 19.30
C VAL A 129 -3.72 -9.40 19.34
N ARG A 130 -3.89 -8.57 18.31
CA ARG A 130 -3.36 -7.21 18.24
C ARG A 130 -4.50 -6.22 17.99
N SER A 131 -4.41 -5.03 18.57
CA SER A 131 -5.40 -3.96 18.38
C SER A 131 -5.10 -3.08 17.16
N THR A 132 -3.87 -3.10 16.66
CA THR A 132 -3.42 -2.34 15.49
C THR A 132 -2.56 -3.21 14.56
N ASN A 133 -2.36 -2.71 13.33
CA ASN A 133 -1.53 -3.36 12.32
C ASN A 133 -0.68 -2.32 11.56
N ARG A 134 0.12 -1.56 12.32
CA ARG A 134 1.08 -0.56 11.83
C ARG A 134 2.27 -1.23 11.14
N ALA A 135 2.64 -2.43 11.59
CA ALA A 135 3.69 -3.25 10.98
C ALA A 135 3.27 -3.88 9.65
N GLY A 136 1.98 -3.80 9.28
CA GLY A 136 1.48 -4.30 8.00
C GLY A 136 1.64 -5.80 7.84
N GLY A 137 1.41 -6.56 8.91
CA GLY A 137 1.45 -8.02 8.91
C GLY A 137 2.86 -8.63 9.01
N LEU A 138 3.93 -7.83 9.00
CA LEU A 138 5.31 -8.33 9.10
C LEU A 138 6.05 -7.84 10.34
N GLU A 139 6.64 -8.75 11.09
CA GLU A 139 7.57 -8.45 12.18
C GLU A 139 8.81 -9.33 12.04
N GLY A 140 10.01 -8.73 12.15
CA GLY A 140 11.26 -9.45 11.99
C GLY A 140 11.44 -10.11 10.61
N GLY A 141 10.76 -9.62 9.57
CA GLY A 141 10.78 -10.24 8.25
C GLY A 141 9.86 -11.45 8.09
N MET A 142 8.94 -11.69 9.02
CA MET A 142 8.00 -12.82 8.98
C MET A 142 6.55 -12.36 9.11
N THR A 143 5.61 -13.13 8.55
CA THR A 143 4.18 -12.91 8.79
C THR A 143 3.82 -13.11 10.25
N ASN A 144 3.03 -12.19 10.81
CA ASN A 144 2.62 -12.22 12.23
C ASN A 144 1.14 -12.58 12.44
N GLY A 145 0.45 -12.98 11.36
CA GLY A 145 -0.97 -13.38 11.34
C GLY A 145 -1.95 -12.23 11.08
N GLN A 146 -1.51 -10.97 11.14
CA GLN A 146 -2.31 -9.82 10.71
C GLN A 146 -2.32 -9.70 9.18
N PRO A 147 -3.28 -8.94 8.59
CA PRO A 147 -3.27 -8.68 7.15
C PRO A 147 -1.94 -8.08 6.70
N LEU A 148 -1.31 -8.68 5.69
CA LEU A 148 -0.11 -8.13 5.06
C LEU A 148 -0.51 -6.92 4.23
N ARG A 149 0.14 -5.78 4.47
CA ARG A 149 -0.12 -4.52 3.76
C ARG A 149 1.16 -4.06 3.08
N VAL A 150 1.12 -3.94 1.75
CA VAL A 150 2.24 -3.46 0.94
C VAL A 150 1.76 -2.28 0.09
N ARG A 151 2.39 -1.12 0.24
CA ARG A 151 2.11 0.06 -0.59
C ARG A 151 3.17 0.23 -1.66
N ALA A 152 2.75 0.67 -2.84
CA ALA A 152 3.64 0.95 -3.96
C ALA A 152 3.37 2.36 -4.51
N ALA A 153 4.43 3.17 -4.59
CA ALA A 153 4.39 4.51 -5.17
C ALA A 153 4.79 4.45 -6.65
N MET A 154 3.85 4.76 -7.51
CA MET A 154 3.98 4.73 -8.96
C MET A 154 4.19 6.16 -9.48
N LYS A 155 5.27 6.39 -10.24
CA LYS A 155 5.44 7.67 -10.95
C LYS A 155 4.47 7.75 -12.15
N PRO A 156 4.18 8.95 -12.68
CA PRO A 156 3.47 9.07 -13.95
C PRO A 156 4.18 8.27 -15.06
N ILE A 157 3.44 7.38 -15.74
CA ILE A 157 3.98 6.55 -16.82
C ILE A 157 4.01 7.30 -18.14
N SER A 158 2.90 7.95 -18.49
CA SER A 158 2.73 8.54 -19.80
C SER A 158 3.62 9.77 -19.95
N THR A 159 4.42 9.81 -21.02
CA THR A 159 5.21 11.00 -21.37
C THR A 159 4.27 12.15 -21.66
N VAL A 160 4.46 13.28 -20.97
CA VAL A 160 3.66 14.50 -21.17
C VAL A 160 3.97 15.08 -22.55
N PRO A 161 2.99 15.20 -23.48
CA PRO A 161 3.24 15.56 -24.88
C PRO A 161 3.87 16.94 -25.13
N ARG A 162 3.90 17.85 -24.13
CA ARG A 162 4.37 19.24 -24.30
C ARG A 162 5.49 19.69 -23.36
N ALA A 163 5.99 18.84 -22.46
CA ALA A 163 6.78 19.35 -21.34
C ALA A 163 8.32 19.27 -21.49
N TRP A 164 8.87 18.54 -22.47
CA TRP A 164 10.32 18.25 -22.48
C TRP A 164 10.98 18.51 -23.84
N PRO A 165 12.04 19.34 -23.91
CA PRO A 165 12.97 19.34 -25.03
C PRO A 165 13.70 17.99 -25.06
N PRO A 166 13.87 17.34 -26.23
CA PRO A 166 14.37 15.96 -26.33
C PRO A 166 15.86 15.74 -26.01
N TRP A 167 16.56 16.67 -25.34
CA TRP A 167 18.02 16.61 -25.20
C TRP A 167 18.54 17.09 -23.83
N ILE A 168 18.55 16.17 -22.85
CA ILE A 168 19.56 16.07 -21.76
C ILE A 168 19.87 14.58 -21.59
#